data_AF-A0A1B6GBC8-F1
#
_entry.id   AF-A0A1B6GBC8-F1
#
_cell.length_a   1.000
_cell.length_b   1.000
_cell.length_c   1.000
_cell.angle_alpha   90.00
_cell.angle_beta   90.00
_cell.angle_gamma   90.00
#
_symmetry.space_group_name_H-M   'P 1'
#
loop_
_entity.id
_entity.type
_entity.pdbx_description
1 polymer ?
#
loop_
_entity_poly.entity_id
_entity_poly.type
_entity_poly.pdbx_seq_one_letter_code
_entity_poly.pdbx_strand_id
1 'polypeptide(L)'
;LFLDQRLKPSILKEISEEAQLVPQPVRSNFVSDSDTLILEDELQRIVLQGRLDVHKVVTGVVCAVLGHEDANGGKFLVEDHCWAGVESVAPTVSPPQEDQYIVLLSGLSLASNANLLQVQLLVDWLSGFLGEPQDQEKASKVVRVILAGNNVHSDEVKKEDKVSKTTAIDSSSSSLSAV
;
A
#
# COMPACT_ATOMS: atom_id res chain seq x y z
N LEU A 1 13.24 -1.25 12.26
CA LEU A 1 13.73 -0.06 11.54
C LEU A 1 12.65 0.99 11.44
N PHE A 2 13.00 2.25 11.66
CA PHE A 2 12.13 3.41 11.51
C PHE A 2 12.72 4.36 10.47
N LEU A 3 11.92 4.76 9.48
CA LEU A 3 12.32 5.71 8.46
C LEU A 3 11.74 7.09 8.81
N ASP A 4 12.60 8.02 9.22
CA ASP A 4 12.21 9.41 9.47
C ASP A 4 12.18 10.18 8.14
N GLN A 5 10.96 10.39 7.62
CA GLN A 5 10.72 10.97 6.32
C GLN A 5 10.24 12.41 6.43
N ARG A 6 10.98 13.36 5.85
CA ARG A 6 10.64 14.79 5.94
C ARG A 6 9.36 15.16 5.22
N LEU A 7 9.03 14.43 4.16
CA LEU A 7 7.87 14.70 3.33
C LEU A 7 6.62 13.94 3.79
N LYS A 8 6.73 13.03 4.77
CA LYS A 8 5.61 12.25 5.30
C LYS A 8 4.56 13.19 5.92
N PRO A 9 3.27 13.00 5.60
CA PRO A 9 2.21 13.84 6.15
C PRO A 9 2.14 13.67 7.68
N SER A 10 1.89 14.78 8.36
CA SER A 10 1.76 14.82 9.81
C SER A 10 0.51 15.60 10.17
N ILE A 11 -0.40 14.96 10.90
CA ILE A 11 -1.66 15.57 11.35
C ILE A 11 -1.38 16.83 12.18
N LEU A 12 -0.35 16.79 13.04
CA LEU A 12 0.03 17.95 13.85
C LEU A 12 0.53 19.12 13.00
N LYS A 13 1.28 18.81 11.92
CA LYS A 13 1.75 19.82 10.98
C LYS A 13 0.58 20.42 10.22
N GLU A 14 -0.35 19.58 9.76
CA GLU A 14 -1.57 20.01 9.09
C GLU A 14 -2.42 20.92 9.97
N ILE A 15 -2.72 20.54 11.21
CA ILE A 15 -3.46 21.39 12.17
C ILE A 15 -2.73 22.71 12.44
N SER A 16 -1.40 22.69 12.58
CA SER A 16 -0.63 23.93 12.78
C SER A 16 -0.64 24.84 11.54
N GLU A 17 -0.77 24.24 10.35
CA GLU A 17 -0.79 24.91 9.05
C GLU A 17 -2.23 25.15 8.56
N GLU A 18 -3.29 24.75 9.26
CA GLU A 18 -4.69 25.08 8.93
C GLU A 18 -4.95 26.60 8.96
N ALA A 19 -4.07 27.37 9.60
CA ALA A 19 -4.04 28.83 9.49
C ALA A 19 -3.49 29.33 8.14
N GLN A 20 -2.88 28.47 7.33
CA GLN A 20 -2.35 28.76 6.00
C GLN A 20 -3.39 28.41 4.93
N LEU A 21 -3.74 29.42 4.12
CA LEU A 21 -4.79 29.35 3.10
C LEU A 21 -4.46 28.47 1.88
N VAL A 22 -3.29 27.83 1.85
CA VAL A 22 -2.80 27.10 0.66
C VAL A 22 -2.75 25.60 0.97
N PRO A 23 -3.55 24.78 0.27
CA PRO A 23 -3.51 23.33 0.46
C PRO A 23 -2.14 22.79 0.06
N GLN A 24 -1.61 21.84 0.84
CA GLN A 24 -0.37 21.17 0.46
C GLN A 24 -0.57 20.40 -0.86
N PRO A 25 0.42 20.42 -1.77
CA PRO A 25 0.32 19.70 -3.03
C PRO A 25 0.22 18.19 -2.78
N VAL A 26 -0.70 17.54 -3.49
CA VAL A 26 -0.84 16.07 -3.45
C VAL A 26 0.46 15.47 -4.02
N ARG A 27 1.17 14.72 -3.18
CA ARG A 27 2.41 14.02 -3.57
C ARG A 27 2.10 12.58 -3.92
N SER A 28 2.76 12.07 -4.96
CA SER A 28 2.70 10.65 -5.34
C SER A 28 3.63 9.76 -4.51
N ASN A 29 4.64 10.34 -3.85
CA ASN A 29 5.54 9.66 -2.93
C ASN A 29 6.06 10.63 -1.85
N PHE A 30 6.64 10.07 -0.79
CA PHE A 30 7.17 10.81 0.35
C PHE A 30 8.67 10.62 0.56
N VAL A 31 9.37 10.10 -0.45
CA VAL A 31 10.79 9.78 -0.37
C VAL A 31 11.62 11.04 -0.62
N SER A 32 12.68 11.23 0.16
CA SER A 32 13.63 12.34 0.02
C SER A 32 15.05 11.89 0.34
N ASP A 33 16.04 12.49 -0.32
CA ASP A 33 17.47 12.30 0.02
C ASP A 33 17.82 12.82 1.43
N SER A 34 16.90 13.58 2.05
CA SER A 34 17.01 14.05 3.43
C SER A 34 16.43 13.08 4.47
N ASP A 35 15.88 11.95 4.03
CA ASP A 35 15.31 10.93 4.91
C ASP A 35 16.43 10.23 5.70
N THR A 36 16.14 9.84 6.94
CA THR A 36 17.11 9.17 7.81
C THR A 36 16.59 7.84 8.30
N LEU A 37 17.49 6.85 8.34
CA LEU A 37 17.16 5.52 8.82
C LEU A 37 17.60 5.37 10.27
N ILE A 38 16.67 4.93 11.11
CA ILE A 38 16.88 4.78 12.55
C ILE A 38 16.67 3.31 12.91
N LEU A 39 17.63 2.72 13.61
CA LEU A 39 17.44 1.46 14.31
C LEU A 39 16.78 1.77 15.65
N GLU A 40 15.59 1.21 15.83
CA GLU A 40 14.77 1.39 17.03
C GLU A 40 14.60 0.04 17.71
N ASP A 41 14.85 0.04 19.02
CA ASP A 41 14.64 -1.07 19.95
C ASP A 41 13.79 -0.56 21.13
N GLU A 42 13.40 -1.43 22.06
CA GLU A 42 12.50 -1.12 23.18
C GLU A 42 12.98 0.05 24.05
N LEU A 43 14.31 0.18 24.23
CA LEU A 43 14.91 1.14 25.15
C LEU A 43 15.65 2.30 24.44
N GLN A 44 16.04 2.13 23.18
CA GLN A 44 16.96 3.06 22.54
C GLN A 44 16.79 3.15 21.02
N ARG A 45 17.32 4.25 20.47
CA ARG A 45 17.33 4.55 19.05
C ARG A 45 18.71 5.02 18.61
N ILE A 46 19.17 4.58 17.44
CA ILE A 46 20.43 5.03 16.85
C ILE A 46 20.28 5.23 15.34
N VAL A 47 20.89 6.31 14.81
CA VAL A 47 20.85 6.61 13.38
C VAL A 47 21.82 5.70 12.63
N LEU A 48 21.35 5.07 11.56
CA LEU A 48 22.16 4.20 10.70
C LEU A 48 22.74 5.00 9.53
N GLN A 49 24.00 4.70 9.18
CA GLN A 49 24.67 5.19 7.98
C GLN A 49 25.49 4.05 7.34
N GLY A 50 25.96 4.22 6.11
CA GLY A 50 26.82 3.23 5.45
C GLY A 50 26.05 2.27 4.54
N ARG A 51 26.30 0.96 4.65
CA ARG A 51 25.87 -0.07 3.68
C ARG A 51 24.41 -0.53 3.86
N LEU A 52 23.51 0.42 4.08
CA LEU A 52 22.07 0.19 4.11
C LEU A 52 21.37 1.38 3.42
N ASP A 53 20.78 1.11 2.27
CA ASP A 53 20.18 2.13 1.41
C ASP A 53 18.82 2.58 1.98
N VAL A 54 18.74 3.85 2.36
CA VAL A 54 17.55 4.48 2.95
C VAL A 54 16.33 4.36 2.02
N HIS A 55 16.53 4.36 0.70
CA HIS A 55 15.43 4.32 -0.28
C HIS A 55 14.90 2.91 -0.56
N LYS A 56 15.55 1.87 -0.05
CA LYS A 56 15.16 0.46 -0.26
C LYS A 56 14.51 -0.18 0.97
N VAL A 57 14.33 0.59 2.03
CA VAL A 57 13.82 0.09 3.31
C VAL A 57 12.60 0.90 3.72
N VAL A 58 11.65 0.25 4.38
CA VAL A 58 10.44 0.89 4.91
C VAL A 58 10.40 0.78 6.42
N THR A 59 9.64 1.69 7.05
CA THR A 59 9.37 1.61 8.50
C THR A 59 8.71 0.27 8.84
N GLY A 60 9.12 -0.34 9.95
CA GLY A 60 8.55 -1.59 10.48
C GLY A 60 9.32 -2.85 10.10
N VAL A 61 10.31 -2.77 9.21
CA VAL A 61 11.15 -3.94 8.87
C VAL A 61 12.06 -4.28 10.05
N VAL A 62 12.09 -5.56 10.41
CA VAL A 62 13.01 -6.14 11.39
C VAL A 62 14.17 -6.79 10.65
N CYS A 63 15.40 -6.47 11.06
CA CYS A 63 16.62 -7.00 10.48
C CYS A 63 17.72 -7.04 11.54
N ALA A 64 18.78 -7.82 11.29
CA ALA A 64 20.02 -7.69 12.03
C ALA A 64 20.98 -6.79 11.25
N VAL A 65 21.72 -5.94 11.96
CA VAL A 65 22.76 -5.07 11.41
C VAL A 65 24.09 -5.33 12.10
N LEU A 66 25.17 -5.31 11.34
CA LEU A 66 26.54 -5.44 11.82
C LEU A 66 27.31 -4.17 11.45
N GLY A 67 28.09 -3.67 12.40
CA GLY A 67 28.81 -2.42 12.23
C GLY A 67 29.40 -1.91 13.55
N HIS A 68 29.76 -0.64 13.55
CA HIS A 68 30.39 0.02 14.70
C HIS A 68 29.86 1.45 14.88
N GLU A 69 30.09 2.02 16.05
CA GLU A 69 29.76 3.42 16.32
C GLU A 69 30.73 4.35 15.57
N ASP A 70 30.21 5.43 14.97
CA ASP A 70 31.04 6.46 14.34
C ASP A 70 31.99 7.10 15.37
N ALA A 71 33.16 7.56 14.91
CA ALA A 71 34.20 8.13 15.76
C ALA A 71 33.73 9.40 16.51
N ASN A 72 32.72 10.10 15.99
CA ASN A 72 32.13 11.30 16.59
C ASN A 72 30.98 11.00 17.57
N GLY A 73 30.60 9.73 17.73
CA GLY A 73 29.51 9.28 18.58
C GLY A 73 28.11 9.54 18.00
N GLY A 74 27.14 8.71 18.38
CA GLY A 74 25.71 8.94 18.11
C GLY A 74 25.17 8.47 16.76
N LYS A 75 26.01 7.85 15.92
CA LYS A 75 25.58 7.15 14.69
C LYS A 75 26.23 5.78 14.60
N PHE A 76 25.57 4.88 13.91
CA PHE A 76 26.05 3.52 13.68
C PHE A 76 26.38 3.33 12.18
N LEU A 77 27.64 3.04 11.90
CA LEU A 77 28.13 2.73 10.56
C LEU A 77 27.90 1.26 10.26
N VAL A 78 26.93 0.98 9.39
CA VAL A 78 26.55 -0.35 8.95
C VAL A 78 27.55 -0.87 7.92
N GLU A 79 28.17 -2.01 8.23
CA GLU A 79 29.06 -2.76 7.34
C GLU A 79 28.31 -3.87 6.61
N ASP A 80 27.37 -4.52 7.31
CA ASP A 80 26.54 -5.59 6.76
C ASP A 80 25.15 -5.65 7.44
N HIS A 81 24.18 -6.29 6.77
CA HIS A 81 22.83 -6.49 7.31
C HIS A 81 22.22 -7.79 6.77
N CYS A 82 21.34 -8.41 7.55
CA CYS A 82 20.55 -9.55 7.08
C CYS A 82 19.06 -9.40 7.40
N TRP A 83 18.23 -9.86 6.46
CA TRP A 83 16.78 -9.88 6.57
C TRP A 83 16.31 -11.18 7.21
N ALA A 84 15.10 -11.16 7.77
CA ALA A 84 14.42 -12.40 8.13
C ALA A 84 14.30 -13.28 6.88
N GLY A 85 14.83 -14.51 6.97
CA GLY A 85 14.73 -15.49 5.90
C GLY A 85 13.30 -15.96 5.70
N VAL A 86 13.06 -16.64 4.58
CA VAL A 86 11.79 -17.35 4.36
C VAL A 86 11.86 -18.67 5.12
N GLU A 87 10.84 -18.97 5.92
CA GLU A 87 10.69 -20.31 6.48
C GLU A 87 10.56 -21.31 5.33
N SER A 88 11.40 -22.35 5.34
CA SER A 88 11.34 -23.41 4.33
C SER A 88 10.05 -24.20 4.49
N VAL A 89 8.98 -23.76 3.84
CA VAL A 89 7.75 -24.55 3.71
C VAL A 89 8.07 -25.68 2.72
N ALA A 90 8.24 -26.89 3.25
CA ALA A 90 8.26 -28.07 2.39
C ALA A 90 6.93 -28.12 1.63
N PRO A 91 6.93 -28.30 0.30
CA PRO A 91 5.69 -28.49 -0.43
C PRO A 91 5.07 -29.82 0.02
N THR A 92 4.05 -29.74 0.88
CA THR A 92 3.31 -30.90 1.39
C THR A 92 2.43 -31.54 0.31
N VAL A 93 2.31 -30.91 -0.86
CA VAL A 93 1.33 -31.29 -1.88
C VAL A 93 2.05 -31.91 -3.08
N SER A 94 1.70 -33.15 -3.39
CA SER A 94 2.06 -33.79 -4.66
C SER A 94 1.55 -32.94 -5.83
N PRO A 95 2.35 -32.72 -6.88
CA PRO A 95 1.87 -31.99 -8.05
C PRO A 95 0.63 -32.69 -8.63
N PRO A 96 -0.36 -31.93 -9.12
CA PRO A 96 -1.52 -32.51 -9.76
C PRO A 96 -1.10 -33.33 -11.00
N GLN A 97 -1.87 -34.36 -11.33
CA GLN A 97 -1.60 -35.23 -12.48
C GLN A 97 -1.85 -34.53 -13.83
N GLU A 98 -2.68 -33.49 -13.82
CA GLU A 98 -3.04 -32.68 -14.98
C GLU A 98 -2.88 -31.19 -14.67
N ASP A 99 -2.76 -30.39 -15.72
CA ASP A 99 -2.66 -28.93 -15.61
C ASP A 99 -3.91 -28.33 -14.97
N GLN A 100 -3.71 -27.52 -13.94
CA GLN A 100 -4.76 -26.78 -13.24
C GLN A 100 -4.39 -25.31 -13.16
N TYR A 101 -5.34 -24.44 -13.49
CA TYR A 101 -5.12 -23.00 -13.54
C TYR A 101 -5.90 -22.27 -12.43
N ILE A 102 -5.31 -21.18 -11.94
CA ILE A 102 -5.96 -20.22 -11.04
C ILE A 102 -5.93 -18.87 -11.74
N VAL A 103 -7.08 -18.21 -11.80
CA VAL A 103 -7.21 -16.87 -12.38
C VAL A 103 -7.19 -15.85 -11.24
N LEU A 104 -6.26 -14.90 -11.31
CA LEU A 104 -6.12 -13.80 -10.35
C LEU A 104 -6.60 -12.51 -11.01
N LEU A 105 -7.55 -11.83 -10.39
CA LEU A 105 -8.12 -10.56 -10.86
C LEU A 105 -8.04 -9.52 -9.76
N SER A 106 -7.89 -8.25 -10.11
CA SER A 106 -7.90 -7.12 -9.18
C SER A 106 -8.28 -5.85 -9.95
N GLY A 107 -8.77 -4.83 -9.27
CA GLY A 107 -8.93 -3.50 -9.89
C GLY A 107 -10.06 -3.38 -10.91
N LEU A 108 -11.15 -4.15 -10.76
CA LEU A 108 -12.26 -4.11 -11.71
C LEU A 108 -13.03 -2.77 -11.73
N SER A 109 -12.95 -1.98 -10.64
CA SER A 109 -13.54 -0.64 -10.50
C SER A 109 -14.96 -0.51 -11.11
N LEU A 110 -15.84 -1.48 -10.84
CA LEU A 110 -17.12 -1.66 -11.53
C LEU A 110 -18.12 -0.49 -11.38
N ALA A 111 -17.96 0.34 -10.36
CA ALA A 111 -18.85 1.47 -10.10
C ALA A 111 -18.46 2.75 -10.87
N SER A 112 -17.19 2.94 -11.23
CA SER A 112 -16.72 4.07 -12.05
C SER A 112 -16.53 3.70 -13.53
N ASN A 113 -16.36 2.41 -13.83
CA ASN A 113 -16.15 1.93 -15.20
C ASN A 113 -17.47 1.81 -15.99
N ALA A 114 -17.71 2.75 -16.90
CA ALA A 114 -18.87 2.71 -17.80
C ALA A 114 -18.80 1.59 -18.86
N ASN A 115 -17.61 1.03 -19.14
CA ASN A 115 -17.42 -0.01 -20.15
C ASN A 115 -17.14 -1.37 -19.51
N LEU A 116 -18.19 -2.20 -19.41
CA LEU A 116 -18.14 -3.54 -18.83
C LEU A 116 -17.77 -4.63 -19.84
N LEU A 117 -17.46 -4.29 -21.09
CA LEU A 117 -17.20 -5.29 -22.14
C LEU A 117 -16.03 -6.21 -21.79
N GLN A 118 -14.96 -5.66 -21.19
CA GLN A 118 -13.80 -6.47 -20.80
C GLN A 118 -14.16 -7.51 -19.73
N VAL A 119 -14.99 -7.12 -18.77
CA VAL A 119 -15.48 -8.01 -17.70
C VAL A 119 -16.42 -9.05 -18.29
N GLN A 120 -17.30 -8.65 -19.21
CA GLN A 120 -18.21 -9.57 -19.90
C GLN A 120 -17.43 -10.61 -20.70
N LEU A 121 -16.45 -10.20 -21.51
CA LEU A 121 -15.62 -11.14 -22.29
C LEU A 121 -14.84 -12.10 -21.39
N LEU A 122 -14.37 -11.64 -20.23
CA LEU A 122 -13.72 -12.49 -19.24
C LEU A 122 -14.69 -13.52 -18.65
N VAL A 123 -15.91 -13.11 -18.31
CA VAL A 123 -16.96 -14.01 -17.82
C VAL A 123 -17.33 -15.03 -18.90
N ASP A 124 -17.50 -14.60 -20.14
CA ASP A 124 -17.84 -15.46 -21.28
C ASP A 124 -16.70 -16.46 -21.59
N TRP A 125 -15.45 -16.05 -21.45
CA TRP A 125 -14.30 -16.95 -21.56
C TRP A 125 -14.23 -17.96 -20.42
N LEU A 126 -14.38 -17.51 -19.16
CA LEU A 126 -14.35 -18.38 -17.98
C LEU A 126 -15.48 -19.41 -17.96
N SER A 127 -16.63 -19.04 -18.51
CA SER A 127 -17.80 -19.92 -18.64
C SER A 127 -17.76 -20.82 -19.88
N GLY A 128 -16.77 -20.64 -20.77
CA GLY A 128 -16.58 -21.45 -21.97
C GLY A 128 -17.49 -21.05 -23.15
N PHE A 129 -18.18 -19.90 -23.08
CA PHE A 129 -19.00 -19.37 -24.17
C PHE A 129 -18.19 -18.64 -25.26
N LEU A 130 -16.91 -18.37 -25.01
CA LEU A 130 -16.02 -17.65 -25.93
C LEU A 130 -14.81 -18.50 -26.34
N GLY A 131 -14.45 -18.45 -27.62
CA GLY A 131 -13.28 -19.14 -28.19
C GLY A 131 -13.60 -20.47 -28.90
N GLU A 132 -12.58 -21.09 -29.47
CA GLU A 132 -12.68 -22.40 -30.14
C GLU A 132 -12.62 -23.56 -29.13
N PRO A 133 -12.96 -24.82 -29.52
CA PRO A 133 -12.93 -25.96 -28.60
C PRO A 133 -11.60 -26.16 -27.86
N GLN A 134 -10.48 -25.79 -28.49
CA GLN A 134 -9.15 -25.86 -27.87
C GLN A 134 -8.97 -24.81 -26.75
N ASP A 135 -9.59 -23.63 -26.87
CA ASP A 135 -9.57 -22.59 -25.84
C ASP A 135 -10.51 -22.93 -24.69
N GLN A 136 -11.66 -23.54 -25.01
CA GLN A 136 -12.63 -24.02 -24.03
C GLN A 136 -12.04 -25.15 -23.17
N GLU A 137 -11.20 -26.02 -23.75
CA GLU A 137 -10.46 -27.06 -23.00
C GLU A 137 -9.45 -26.45 -22.02
N LYS A 138 -8.86 -25.29 -22.33
CA LYS A 138 -7.99 -24.58 -21.40
C LYS A 138 -8.80 -23.89 -20.29
N ALA A 139 -9.91 -23.26 -20.64
CA ALA A 139 -10.80 -22.61 -19.68
C ALA A 139 -11.40 -23.63 -18.70
N SER A 140 -11.70 -24.85 -19.14
CA SER A 140 -12.23 -25.91 -18.26
C SER A 140 -11.23 -26.39 -17.20
N LYS A 141 -9.93 -26.18 -17.42
CA LYS A 141 -8.85 -26.47 -16.46
C LYS A 141 -8.67 -25.37 -15.41
N VAL A 142 -9.43 -24.27 -15.49
CA VAL A 142 -9.46 -23.23 -14.44
C VAL A 142 -10.25 -23.72 -13.24
N VAL A 143 -9.56 -23.93 -12.12
CA VAL A 143 -10.15 -24.50 -10.90
C VAL A 143 -10.64 -23.42 -9.93
N ARG A 144 -10.04 -22.23 -9.97
CA ARG A 144 -10.40 -21.13 -9.05
C ARG A 144 -10.16 -19.77 -9.67
N VAL A 145 -11.06 -18.84 -9.35
CA VAL A 145 -10.89 -17.41 -9.59
C VAL A 145 -10.72 -16.70 -8.25
N ILE A 146 -9.70 -15.86 -8.11
CA ILE A 146 -9.40 -15.06 -6.91
C ILE A 146 -9.50 -13.59 -7.28
N LEU A 147 -10.33 -12.85 -6.54
CA LEU A 147 -10.51 -11.40 -6.70
C LEU A 147 -9.72 -10.65 -5.59
N ALA A 148 -8.53 -10.16 -5.93
CA ALA A 148 -7.60 -9.46 -5.05
C ALA A 148 -7.88 -7.94 -4.96
N GLY A 149 -9.07 -7.56 -4.50
CA GLY A 149 -9.39 -6.17 -4.12
C GLY A 149 -9.59 -5.17 -5.26
N ASN A 150 -9.97 -3.93 -4.89
CA ASN A 150 -10.23 -2.79 -5.79
C ASN A 150 -11.30 -3.06 -6.88
N ASN A 151 -12.28 -3.91 -6.60
CA ASN A 151 -13.31 -4.29 -7.58
C ASN A 151 -14.46 -3.27 -7.68
N VAL A 152 -14.69 -2.49 -6.62
CA VAL A 152 -15.71 -1.44 -6.59
C VAL A 152 -15.00 -0.15 -6.16
N HIS A 153 -15.06 0.87 -7.00
CA HIS A 153 -14.47 2.18 -6.76
C HIS A 153 -15.55 3.24 -6.95
N SER A 154 -15.80 4.06 -5.93
CA SER A 154 -16.65 5.23 -6.04
C SER A 154 -15.76 6.46 -6.14
N ASP A 155 -15.89 7.21 -7.23
CA ASP A 155 -15.32 8.55 -7.29
C ASP A 155 -16.11 9.43 -6.30
N GLU A 156 -15.44 9.88 -5.23
CA GLU A 156 -15.98 11.01 -4.47
C GLU A 156 -16.01 12.20 -5.41
N VAL A 157 -17.20 12.59 -5.84
CA VAL A 157 -17.41 13.87 -6.52
C VAL A 157 -16.94 14.92 -5.54
N LYS A 158 -15.75 15.50 -5.77
CA LYS A 158 -15.27 16.66 -5.04
C LYS A 158 -16.32 17.75 -5.21
N LYS A 159 -17.20 17.92 -4.23
CA LYS A 159 -17.99 19.14 -4.12
C LYS A 159 -16.97 20.26 -3.95
N GLU A 160 -16.96 21.20 -4.88
CA GLU A 160 -16.23 22.45 -4.67
C GLU A 160 -16.77 23.05 -3.38
N ASP A 161 -15.96 23.03 -2.31
CA ASP A 161 -16.25 23.75 -1.09
C ASP A 161 -16.19 25.25 -1.42
N LYS A 162 -17.31 25.79 -1.87
CA LYS A 162 -17.53 27.24 -1.84
C LYS A 162 -17.57 27.65 -0.38
N VAL A 163 -16.42 28.03 0.16
CA VAL A 163 -16.27 28.65 1.48
C VAL A 163 -17.10 29.92 1.50
N SER A 164 -18.37 29.79 1.89
CA SER A 164 -19.22 30.93 2.24
C SER A 164 -18.87 31.28 3.68
N LYS A 165 -18.09 32.34 3.86
CA LYS A 165 -17.89 32.94 5.19
C LYS A 165 -19.26 33.44 5.70
N THR A 166 -19.86 32.71 6.61
CA THR A 166 -20.87 33.24 7.53
C THR A 166 -20.55 32.79 8.92
N THR A 167 -20.01 33.72 9.70
CA THR A 167 -19.95 33.68 11.15
C THR A 167 -21.38 33.63 11.69
N ALA A 168 -21.81 32.48 12.15
CA ALA A 168 -22.90 32.37 13.12
C ALA A 168 -22.58 31.17 14.01
N ILE A 169 -22.12 31.49 15.21
CA ILE A 169 -22.08 30.58 16.35
C ILE A 169 -23.54 30.27 16.66
N ASP A 170 -23.94 29.01 16.64
CA ASP A 170 -25.08 28.59 17.44
C ASP A 170 -24.86 27.19 18.02
N SER A 171 -24.83 27.19 19.34
CA SER A 171 -24.81 26.02 20.20
C SER A 171 -26.16 25.30 20.16
N SER A 172 -26.21 24.07 19.65
CA SER A 172 -27.12 23.06 20.19
C SER A 172 -26.75 21.66 19.71
N SER A 173 -26.61 20.75 20.67
CA SER A 173 -26.46 19.32 20.48
C SER A 173 -27.66 18.74 19.74
N SER A 174 -27.43 17.87 18.77
CA SER A 174 -28.30 16.69 18.59
C SER A 174 -27.55 15.57 17.90
N SER A 175 -27.44 14.47 18.63
CA SER A 175 -27.06 13.15 18.15
C SER A 175 -28.08 12.68 17.11
N LEU A 176 -27.61 12.22 15.95
CA LEU A 176 -28.44 11.42 15.04
C LEU A 176 -27.62 10.24 14.53
N SER A 177 -27.89 9.10 15.14
CA SER A 177 -27.71 7.76 14.61
C SER A 177 -28.65 7.50 13.43
N ALA A 178 -28.19 6.77 12.41
CA ALA A 178 -29.01 5.97 11.49
C ALA A 178 -28.09 4.91 10.83
N VAL A 179 -28.31 3.62 11.12
CA VAL A 179 -29.09 2.60 10.37
C VAL A 179 -28.37 2.12 9.12
#